data_AF-A0A811ZCF9-F1
#
_entry.id   AF-A0A811ZCF9-F1
#
_cell.length_a   1.000
_cell.length_b   1.000
_cell.length_c   1.000
_cell.angle_alpha   90.00
_cell.angle_beta   90.00
_cell.angle_gamma   90.00
#
_symmetry.space_group_name_H-M   'P 1'
#
loop_
_entity.id
_entity.type
_entity.pdbx_description
1 polymer ?
#
loop_
_entity_poly.entity_id
_entity_poly.type
_entity_poly.pdbx_seq_one_letter_code
_entity_poly.pdbx_strand_id
1 'polypeptide(L)'
;MGGARDVGWVAEGLVLQASACYCIYKLMREDLTNGSYDDVLNVDQLQKLLYLLEALVTLGNNAGFSANQVIIRELGGIPIIESKINNPNHSIKEKASNALNNLSVNLENQVKIKVYINQVCKDVLSGPLDSAVQLAGLRLLTNMTVTNNHQHMLTDYITDLLLTGDGSTMIQVLKLPVNLSENPAMTEVLLGDSSLKVLTLSQNINNCLEKGSLAVQPTFPKGSLFFLLYGK
;
A
#
# COMPACT_ATOMS: atom_id res chain seq x y z
N MET A 1 35.45 1.01 -26.10
CA MET A 1 35.43 0.93 -24.62
C MET A 1 33.98 1.01 -24.17
N GLY A 2 33.35 -0.13 -23.87
CA GLY A 2 31.93 -0.21 -23.48
C GLY A 2 31.60 -1.44 -22.60
N GLY A 3 32.38 -2.52 -22.70
CA GLY A 3 32.06 -3.79 -22.04
C GLY A 3 32.12 -3.84 -20.51
N ALA A 4 32.86 -2.96 -19.83
CA ALA A 4 32.95 -3.03 -18.36
C ALA A 4 31.67 -2.57 -17.65
N ARG A 5 30.93 -1.63 -18.25
CA ARG A 5 29.65 -1.16 -17.69
C ARG A 5 28.55 -2.20 -17.94
N ASP A 6 28.44 -2.71 -19.16
CA ASP A 6 27.41 -3.68 -19.53
C ASP A 6 27.54 -5.01 -18.75
N VAL A 7 28.76 -5.47 -18.48
CA VAL A 7 28.98 -6.67 -17.65
C VAL A 7 28.59 -6.43 -16.19
N GLY A 8 28.73 -5.19 -15.69
CA GLY A 8 28.25 -4.78 -14.36
C GLY A 8 26.73 -4.90 -14.23
N TRP A 9 25.97 -4.36 -15.20
CA TRP A 9 24.50 -4.46 -15.21
C TRP A 9 24.01 -5.90 -15.35
N VAL A 10 24.69 -6.73 -16.15
CA VAL A 10 24.32 -8.14 -16.32
C VAL A 10 24.59 -8.93 -15.04
N ALA A 11 25.72 -8.69 -14.36
CA ALA A 11 26.03 -9.33 -13.08
C ALA A 11 25.07 -8.88 -11.97
N GLU A 12 24.74 -7.59 -11.89
CA GLU A 12 23.74 -7.06 -10.95
C GLU A 12 22.36 -7.67 -11.21
N GLY A 13 21.93 -7.78 -12.47
CA GLY A 13 20.68 -8.43 -12.86
C GLY A 13 20.59 -9.91 -12.44
N LEU A 14 21.68 -10.67 -12.64
CA LEU A 14 21.78 -12.08 -12.23
C LEU A 14 21.73 -12.26 -10.71
N VAL A 15 22.42 -11.41 -9.96
CA VAL A 15 22.43 -11.45 -8.49
C VAL A 15 21.05 -11.11 -7.92
N LEU A 16 20.37 -10.11 -8.48
CA LEU A 16 19.01 -9.75 -8.08
C LEU A 16 18.02 -10.88 -8.38
N GLN A 17 18.11 -11.51 -9.55
CA GLN A 17 17.27 -12.65 -9.93
C GLN A 17 17.48 -13.84 -8.97
N ALA A 18 18.73 -14.21 -8.67
CA ALA A 18 19.02 -15.29 -7.73
C ALA A 18 18.48 -14.98 -6.31
N SER A 19 18.61 -13.73 -5.86
CA SER A 19 18.09 -13.30 -4.55
C SER A 19 16.57 -13.37 -4.46
N ALA A 20 15.85 -12.97 -5.51
CA ALA A 20 14.40 -13.05 -5.58
C ALA A 20 13.92 -14.51 -5.58
N CYS A 21 14.55 -15.38 -6.39
CA CYS A 21 14.27 -16.81 -6.39
C CYS A 21 14.46 -17.44 -5.01
N TYR A 22 15.57 -17.13 -4.34
CA TYR A 22 15.86 -17.65 -3.00
C TYR A 22 14.82 -17.18 -1.97
N CYS A 23 14.42 -15.91 -2.01
CA CYS A 23 13.39 -15.39 -1.11
C CYS A 23 12.02 -16.04 -1.36
N ILE A 24 11.63 -16.23 -2.62
CA ILE A 24 10.38 -16.89 -2.98
C ILE A 24 10.37 -18.34 -2.46
N TYR A 25 11.45 -19.09 -2.69
CA TYR A 25 11.61 -20.44 -2.15
C TYR A 25 11.50 -20.47 -0.62
N LYS A 26 12.15 -19.52 0.04
CA LYS A 26 12.14 -19.35 1.50
C LYS A 26 10.74 -19.08 2.05
N LEU A 27 9.96 -18.20 1.40
CA LEU A 27 8.58 -17.89 1.80
C LEU A 27 7.61 -19.05 1.57
N MET A 28 7.88 -19.91 0.58
CA MET A 28 7.08 -21.09 0.29
C MET A 28 7.27 -22.19 1.35
N ARG A 29 8.47 -22.33 1.91
CA ARG A 29 8.79 -23.41 2.86
C ARG A 29 8.41 -23.10 4.30
N GLU A 30 8.45 -21.84 4.70
CA GLU A 30 8.15 -21.45 6.07
C GLU A 30 6.69 -21.02 6.20
N ASP A 31 5.95 -21.77 7.03
CA ASP A 31 4.62 -21.42 7.46
C ASP A 31 4.55 -21.22 8.97
N LEU A 32 4.08 -20.05 9.39
CA LEU A 32 3.88 -19.68 10.79
C LEU A 32 2.39 -19.61 11.17
N THR A 33 1.48 -20.11 10.33
CA THR A 33 0.02 -20.06 10.57
C THR A 33 -0.46 -20.73 11.87
N ASN A 34 0.41 -21.47 12.57
CA ASN A 34 -0.02 -22.41 13.61
C ASN A 34 0.24 -21.93 15.05
N GLY A 35 0.74 -20.71 15.25
CA GLY A 35 1.03 -20.17 16.58
C GLY A 35 0.18 -18.94 16.91
N SER A 36 -0.46 -18.95 18.09
CA SER A 36 -0.97 -17.72 18.70
C SER A 36 0.21 -16.81 19.03
N TYR A 37 0.21 -15.58 18.54
CA TYR A 37 1.28 -14.60 18.81
C TYR A 37 1.15 -13.93 20.19
N ASP A 38 0.09 -14.25 20.92
CA ASP A 38 -0.11 -13.85 22.33
C ASP A 38 0.71 -14.71 23.30
N ASP A 39 1.22 -15.86 22.85
CA ASP A 39 2.16 -16.69 23.60
C ASP A 39 3.61 -16.26 23.31
N VAL A 40 4.46 -16.26 24.34
CA VAL A 40 5.90 -15.97 24.20
C VAL A 40 6.50 -16.92 23.17
N LEU A 41 6.92 -16.37 22.02
CA LEU A 41 7.52 -17.15 20.94
C LEU A 41 8.74 -17.91 21.45
N ASN A 42 8.78 -19.21 21.18
CA ASN A 42 9.98 -20.01 21.46
C ASN A 42 11.10 -19.69 20.46
N VAL A 43 12.31 -20.19 20.74
CA VAL A 43 13.50 -19.90 19.93
C VAL A 43 13.33 -20.31 18.46
N ASP A 44 12.67 -21.45 18.18
CA ASP A 44 12.41 -21.91 16.81
C ASP A 44 11.42 -20.99 16.08
N GLN A 45 10.35 -20.58 16.76
CA GLN A 45 9.36 -19.64 16.23
C GLN A 45 9.95 -18.25 15.97
N LEU A 46 10.82 -17.76 16.86
CA LEU A 46 11.55 -16.51 16.66
C LEU A 46 12.47 -16.58 15.45
N GLN A 47 13.21 -17.69 15.30
CA GLN A 47 14.08 -17.89 14.16
C GLN A 47 13.29 -17.90 12.84
N LYS A 48 12.16 -18.62 12.79
CA LYS A 48 11.26 -18.64 11.63
C LYS A 48 10.65 -17.27 11.33
N LEU A 49 10.24 -16.53 12.35
CA LEU A 49 9.70 -15.18 12.19
C LEU A 49 10.74 -14.25 11.58
N LEU A 50 11.97 -14.25 12.12
CA LEU A 50 13.07 -13.46 11.57
C LEU A 50 13.36 -13.86 10.12
N TYR A 51 13.34 -15.15 9.83
CA TYR A 51 13.58 -15.69 8.50
C TYR A 51 12.52 -15.19 7.50
N LEU A 52 11.23 -15.24 7.85
CA LEU A 52 10.15 -14.74 7.01
C LEU A 52 10.24 -13.22 6.78
N LEU A 53 10.51 -12.46 7.84
CA LEU A 53 10.63 -11.00 7.74
C LEU A 53 11.79 -10.59 6.82
N GLU A 54 12.95 -11.23 6.96
CA GLU A 54 14.11 -10.97 6.11
C GLU A 54 13.81 -11.25 4.63
N ALA A 55 13.12 -12.35 4.33
CA ALA A 55 12.72 -12.68 2.96
C ALA A 55 11.73 -11.67 2.38
N LEU A 56 10.71 -11.25 3.14
CA LEU A 56 9.75 -10.24 2.68
C LEU A 56 10.42 -8.88 2.45
N VAL A 57 11.31 -8.45 3.35
CA VAL A 57 12.06 -7.20 3.18
C VAL A 57 12.93 -7.25 1.92
N THR A 58 13.68 -8.34 1.74
CA THR A 58 14.56 -8.52 0.59
C THR A 58 13.78 -8.59 -0.71
N LEU A 59 12.67 -9.32 -0.74
CA LEU A 59 11.82 -9.44 -1.91
C LEU A 59 11.09 -8.12 -2.23
N GLY A 60 10.65 -7.40 -1.21
CA GLY A 60 10.04 -6.07 -1.36
C GLY A 60 11.02 -5.02 -1.91
N ASN A 61 12.28 -5.05 -1.46
CA ASN A 61 13.33 -4.19 -2.02
C ASN A 61 13.62 -4.54 -3.48
N ASN A 62 13.70 -5.84 -3.80
CA ASN A 62 13.84 -6.31 -5.17
C ASN A 62 12.69 -5.85 -6.07
N ALA A 63 11.44 -5.86 -5.57
CA ALA A 63 10.27 -5.37 -6.29
C ALA A 63 10.29 -3.87 -6.57
N GLY A 64 11.18 -3.09 -5.94
CA GLY A 64 11.41 -1.68 -6.26
C GLY A 64 11.98 -1.45 -7.67
N PHE A 65 12.55 -2.48 -8.30
CA PHE A 65 13.11 -2.42 -9.65
C PHE A 65 12.11 -2.97 -10.67
N SER A 66 11.81 -2.20 -11.71
CA SER A 66 10.81 -2.55 -12.73
C SER A 66 11.07 -3.89 -13.44
N ALA A 67 12.34 -4.20 -13.75
CA ALA A 67 12.72 -5.49 -14.33
C ALA A 67 12.38 -6.67 -13.40
N ASN A 68 12.61 -6.49 -12.09
CA ASN A 68 12.34 -7.52 -11.10
C ASN A 68 10.83 -7.71 -10.83
N GLN A 69 10.02 -6.66 -11.03
CA GLN A 69 8.56 -6.77 -10.86
C GLN A 69 7.96 -7.84 -11.79
N VAL A 70 8.48 -7.92 -13.02
CA VAL A 70 8.07 -8.94 -14.01
C VAL A 70 8.60 -10.31 -13.61
N ILE A 71 9.89 -10.41 -13.29
CA ILE A 71 10.52 -11.68 -12.89
C ILE A 71 9.84 -12.28 -11.66
N ILE A 72 9.58 -11.48 -10.61
CA ILE A 72 8.91 -11.94 -9.39
C ILE A 72 7.51 -12.46 -9.71
N ARG A 73 6.76 -11.78 -10.60
CA ARG A 73 5.46 -12.27 -11.06
C ARG A 73 5.57 -13.61 -11.79
N GLU A 74 6.52 -13.74 -12.70
CA GLU A 74 6.72 -14.94 -13.53
C GLU A 74 7.16 -16.15 -12.70
N LEU A 75 7.94 -15.90 -11.64
CA LEU A 75 8.32 -16.91 -10.65
C LEU A 75 7.19 -17.28 -9.67
N GLY A 76 5.99 -16.71 -9.82
CA GLY A 76 4.87 -16.97 -8.91
C GLY A 76 4.99 -16.32 -7.54
N GLY A 77 5.84 -15.30 -7.39
CA GLY A 77 6.08 -14.63 -6.11
C GLY A 77 4.88 -13.85 -5.57
N ILE A 78 4.01 -13.33 -6.44
CA ILE A 78 2.80 -12.58 -6.04
C ILE A 78 1.87 -13.42 -5.12
N PRO A 79 1.35 -14.59 -5.54
CA PRO A 79 0.51 -15.43 -4.68
C PRO A 79 1.18 -15.88 -3.38
N ILE A 80 2.51 -16.03 -3.39
CA ILE A 80 3.27 -16.38 -2.19
C ILE A 80 3.30 -15.20 -1.20
N ILE A 81 3.57 -13.98 -1.67
CA ILE A 81 3.52 -12.77 -0.82
C ILE A 81 2.10 -12.53 -0.31
N GLU A 82 1.12 -12.69 -1.20
CA GLU A 82 -0.30 -12.51 -0.89
C GLU A 82 -0.77 -13.45 0.23
N SER A 83 -0.29 -14.69 0.26
CA SER A 83 -0.59 -15.64 1.35
C SER A 83 -0.19 -15.14 2.74
N LYS A 84 0.72 -14.14 2.81
CA LYS A 84 1.22 -13.57 4.06
C LYS A 84 0.46 -12.34 4.53
N ILE A 85 -0.47 -11.77 3.74
CA ILE A 85 -1.27 -10.59 4.15
C ILE A 85 -2.18 -10.91 5.34
N ASN A 86 -2.71 -12.14 5.43
CA ASN A 86 -3.59 -12.55 6.51
C ASN A 86 -2.85 -13.08 7.75
N ASN A 87 -1.52 -12.96 7.79
CA ASN A 87 -0.74 -13.45 8.92
C ASN A 87 -1.08 -12.67 10.20
N PRO A 88 -1.22 -13.30 11.38
CA PRO A 88 -1.55 -12.57 12.60
C PRO A 88 -0.46 -11.58 13.02
N ASN A 89 0.79 -11.81 12.61
CA ASN A 89 1.91 -10.93 12.91
C ASN A 89 1.86 -9.65 12.06
N HIS A 90 1.69 -8.52 12.73
CA HIS A 90 1.60 -7.21 12.08
C HIS A 90 2.86 -6.86 11.26
N SER A 91 4.05 -7.25 11.70
CA SER A 91 5.28 -7.01 10.94
C SER A 91 5.30 -7.81 9.64
N ILE A 92 4.81 -9.07 9.64
CA ILE A 92 4.66 -9.86 8.41
C ILE A 92 3.65 -9.18 7.47
N LYS A 93 2.48 -8.79 7.99
CA LYS A 93 1.46 -8.07 7.19
C LYS A 93 2.05 -6.81 6.55
N GLU A 94 2.75 -5.99 7.34
CA GLU A 94 3.38 -4.76 6.88
C GLU A 94 4.37 -5.01 5.74
N LYS A 95 5.29 -5.96 5.90
CA LYS A 95 6.31 -6.24 4.87
C LYS A 95 5.70 -6.86 3.62
N ALA A 96 4.69 -7.72 3.75
CA ALA A 96 3.96 -8.26 2.62
C ALA A 96 3.24 -7.16 1.83
N SER A 97 2.49 -6.28 2.51
CA SER A 97 1.81 -5.13 1.88
C SER A 97 2.78 -4.18 1.20
N ASN A 98 3.95 -3.90 1.81
CA ASN A 98 4.99 -3.08 1.17
C ASN A 98 5.58 -3.74 -0.09
N ALA A 99 5.81 -5.06 -0.07
CA ALA A 99 6.28 -5.77 -1.25
C ALA A 99 5.24 -5.73 -2.39
N LEU A 100 3.96 -5.94 -2.07
CA LEU A 100 2.87 -5.82 -3.05
C LEU A 100 2.70 -4.41 -3.57
N ASN A 101 2.86 -3.39 -2.72
CA ASN A 101 2.86 -1.98 -3.14
C ASN A 101 3.92 -1.74 -4.22
N ASN A 102 5.14 -2.23 -4.03
CA ASN A 102 6.21 -2.08 -5.01
C ASN A 102 5.91 -2.87 -6.30
N LEU A 103 5.36 -4.09 -6.19
CA LEU A 103 4.96 -4.89 -7.35
C LEU A 103 3.80 -4.26 -8.13
N SER A 104 2.90 -3.54 -7.46
CA SER A 104 1.71 -2.91 -8.04
C SER A 104 2.01 -1.71 -8.94
N VAL A 105 3.27 -1.23 -8.97
CA VAL A 105 3.72 -0.20 -9.93
C VAL A 105 3.59 -0.72 -11.37
N ASN A 106 3.71 -2.03 -11.58
CA ASN A 106 3.48 -2.66 -12.88
C ASN A 106 1.99 -3.01 -13.08
N LEU A 107 1.40 -2.55 -14.19
CA LEU A 107 -0.04 -2.72 -14.46
C LEU A 107 -0.49 -4.18 -14.58
N GLU A 108 0.32 -5.04 -15.19
CA GLU A 108 0.00 -6.46 -15.29
C GLU A 108 0.07 -7.17 -13.93
N ASN A 109 0.93 -6.68 -13.02
CA ASN A 109 0.94 -7.15 -11.64
C ASN A 109 -0.33 -6.73 -10.89
N GLN A 110 -0.85 -5.52 -11.14
CA GLN A 110 -2.11 -5.07 -10.53
C GLN A 110 -3.27 -6.03 -10.84
N VAL A 111 -3.33 -6.58 -12.06
CA VAL A 111 -4.37 -7.54 -12.46
C VAL A 111 -4.38 -8.79 -11.56
N LYS A 112 -3.20 -9.21 -11.07
CA LYS A 112 -3.08 -10.31 -10.11
C LYS A 112 -3.40 -9.86 -8.69
N ILE A 113 -2.84 -8.73 -8.26
CA ILE A 113 -2.96 -8.20 -6.89
C ILE A 113 -4.39 -7.78 -6.53
N LYS A 114 -5.20 -7.37 -7.50
CA LYS A 114 -6.55 -6.80 -7.28
C LYS A 114 -7.45 -7.66 -6.39
N VAL A 115 -7.29 -8.99 -6.41
CA VAL A 115 -8.15 -9.91 -5.64
C VAL A 115 -8.01 -9.73 -4.12
N TYR A 116 -6.97 -9.03 -3.66
CA TYR A 116 -6.71 -8.75 -2.25
C TYR A 116 -7.10 -7.34 -1.80
N ILE A 117 -7.57 -6.47 -2.70
CA ILE A 117 -7.96 -5.09 -2.35
C ILE A 117 -8.94 -5.08 -1.16
N ASN A 118 -9.96 -5.94 -1.19
CA ASN A 118 -10.95 -6.06 -0.11
C ASN A 118 -10.31 -6.42 1.23
N GLN A 119 -9.32 -7.31 1.24
CA GLN A 119 -8.62 -7.70 2.45
C GLN A 119 -7.74 -6.57 2.97
N VAL A 120 -7.01 -5.89 2.10
CA VAL A 120 -6.19 -4.73 2.45
C VAL A 120 -7.05 -3.60 3.02
N CYS A 121 -8.24 -3.34 2.45
CA CYS A 121 -9.19 -2.38 3.00
C CYS A 121 -9.61 -2.75 4.43
N LYS A 122 -9.95 -4.03 4.67
CA LYS A 122 -10.29 -4.51 6.02
C LYS A 122 -9.13 -4.34 7.00
N ASP A 123 -7.90 -4.69 6.61
CA ASP A 123 -6.72 -4.55 7.46
C ASP A 123 -6.41 -3.07 7.78
N VAL A 124 -6.56 -2.17 6.81
CA VAL A 124 -6.39 -0.71 6.97
C VAL A 124 -7.42 -0.12 7.94
N LEU A 125 -8.68 -0.57 7.86
CA LEU A 125 -9.78 -0.04 8.66
C LEU A 125 -9.88 -0.66 10.06
N SER A 126 -9.42 -1.90 10.24
CA SER A 126 -9.45 -2.60 11.53
C SER A 126 -8.19 -2.37 12.38
N GLY A 127 -7.09 -1.91 11.76
CA GLY A 127 -5.82 -1.69 12.44
C GLY A 127 -5.75 -0.40 13.26
N PRO A 128 -4.76 -0.27 14.17
CA PRO A 128 -4.50 0.99 14.87
C PRO A 128 -4.17 2.12 13.88
N LEU A 129 -4.67 3.33 14.17
CA LEU A 129 -4.37 4.53 13.38
C LEU A 129 -2.86 4.83 13.37
N ASP A 130 -2.36 5.28 12.23
CA ASP A 130 -0.95 5.59 11.95
C ASP A 130 0.01 4.39 12.15
N SER A 131 -0.52 3.17 12.24
CA SER A 131 0.31 1.96 12.30
C SER A 131 1.03 1.71 10.97
N ALA A 132 2.18 1.03 11.04
CA ALA A 132 2.94 0.69 9.84
C ALA A 132 2.13 -0.18 8.85
N VAL A 133 1.26 -1.07 9.36
CA VAL A 133 0.35 -1.87 8.54
C VAL A 133 -0.66 -0.99 7.81
N GLN A 134 -1.27 -0.02 8.52
CA GLN A 134 -2.20 0.93 7.91
C GLN A 134 -1.51 1.74 6.80
N LEU A 135 -0.31 2.26 7.06
CA LEU A 135 0.46 3.02 6.07
C LEU A 135 0.83 2.17 4.84
N ALA A 136 1.29 0.93 5.05
CA ALA A 136 1.64 0.03 3.96
C ALA A 136 0.42 -0.34 3.11
N GLY A 137 -0.72 -0.61 3.75
CA GLY A 137 -1.99 -0.89 3.08
C GLY A 137 -2.50 0.30 2.28
N LEU A 138 -2.51 1.51 2.87
CA LEU A 138 -2.91 2.74 2.17
C LEU A 138 -2.02 3.04 0.97
N ARG A 139 -0.70 2.86 1.07
CA ARG A 139 0.22 3.00 -0.08
C ARG A 139 -0.16 2.06 -1.22
N LEU A 140 -0.39 0.79 -0.92
CA LEU A 140 -0.84 -0.18 -1.92
C LEU A 140 -2.18 0.25 -2.55
N LEU A 141 -3.18 0.65 -1.75
CA LEU A 141 -4.48 1.12 -2.26
C LEU A 141 -4.33 2.36 -3.15
N THR A 142 -3.46 3.31 -2.78
CA THR A 142 -3.19 4.49 -3.62
C THR A 142 -2.56 4.10 -4.95
N ASN A 143 -1.62 3.15 -4.99
CA ASN A 143 -1.04 2.67 -6.25
C ASN A 143 -2.05 1.92 -7.12
N MET A 144 -2.92 1.11 -6.51
CA MET A 144 -3.97 0.37 -7.21
C MET A 144 -5.07 1.28 -7.78
N THR A 145 -5.21 2.51 -7.28
CA THR A 145 -6.19 3.49 -7.74
C THR A 145 -5.63 4.51 -8.75
N VAL A 146 -4.33 4.50 -9.06
CA VAL A 146 -3.73 5.37 -10.10
C VAL A 146 -4.40 5.17 -11.46
N THR A 147 -4.94 3.98 -11.73
CA THR A 147 -5.74 3.72 -12.94
C THR A 147 -7.17 3.35 -12.59
N ASN A 148 -8.10 3.58 -13.52
CA ASN A 148 -9.53 3.33 -13.31
C ASN A 148 -9.88 1.83 -13.19
N ASN A 149 -8.97 0.94 -13.57
CA ASN A 149 -9.22 -0.51 -13.72
C ASN A 149 -9.72 -1.19 -12.43
N HIS A 150 -9.29 -0.69 -11.27
CA HIS A 150 -9.53 -1.35 -9.96
C HIS A 150 -10.27 -0.46 -8.97
N GLN A 151 -10.56 0.80 -9.31
CA GLN A 151 -11.14 1.78 -8.39
C GLN A 151 -12.52 1.38 -7.84
N HIS A 152 -13.35 0.74 -8.68
CA HIS A 152 -14.69 0.27 -8.29
C HIS A 152 -14.67 -0.74 -7.14
N MET A 153 -13.52 -1.41 -6.89
CA MET A 153 -13.36 -2.36 -5.78
C MET A 153 -13.28 -1.66 -4.42
N LEU A 154 -13.08 -0.34 -4.38
CA LEU A 154 -13.04 0.44 -3.15
C LEU A 154 -14.40 1.04 -2.78
N THR A 155 -15.42 0.93 -3.64
CA THR A 155 -16.73 1.60 -3.49
C THR A 155 -17.32 1.46 -2.09
N ASP A 156 -17.31 0.25 -1.54
CA ASP A 156 -17.90 -0.06 -0.23
C ASP A 156 -17.06 0.46 0.95
N TYR A 157 -15.81 0.87 0.71
CA TYR A 157 -14.84 1.27 1.73
C TYR A 157 -14.48 2.76 1.69
N ILE A 158 -14.80 3.47 0.60
CA ILE A 158 -14.30 4.85 0.37
C ILE A 158 -14.62 5.79 1.52
N THR A 159 -15.84 5.77 2.05
CA THR A 159 -16.23 6.66 3.16
C THR A 159 -15.35 6.42 4.37
N ASP A 160 -15.19 5.16 4.76
CA ASP A 160 -14.41 4.79 5.95
C ASP A 160 -12.91 5.03 5.72
N LEU A 161 -12.41 4.78 4.50
CA LEU A 161 -11.02 5.06 4.13
C LEU A 161 -10.69 6.56 4.13
N LEU A 162 -11.66 7.42 3.80
CA LEU A 162 -11.47 8.88 3.89
C LEU A 162 -11.50 9.37 5.35
N LEU A 163 -12.15 8.63 6.24
CA LEU A 163 -12.20 8.92 7.68
C LEU A 163 -11.04 8.29 8.45
N THR A 164 -10.40 7.27 7.87
CA THR A 164 -9.25 6.60 8.49
C THR A 164 -7.98 7.37 8.15
N GLY A 165 -7.19 7.71 9.15
CA GLY A 165 -5.88 8.34 8.93
C GLY A 165 -5.56 9.41 9.98
N ASP A 166 -4.32 9.38 10.44
CA ASP A 166 -3.73 10.41 11.27
C ASP A 166 -2.23 10.51 10.95
N GLY A 167 -1.62 11.64 11.30
CA GLY A 167 -0.17 11.83 11.17
C GLY A 167 0.36 11.52 9.77
N SER A 168 1.16 10.45 9.65
CA SER A 168 1.89 10.10 8.43
C SER A 168 1.02 9.46 7.34
N THR A 169 -0.14 8.90 7.71
CA THR A 169 -1.05 8.21 6.79
C THR A 169 -1.97 9.15 6.02
N MET A 170 -2.22 10.35 6.55
CA MET A 170 -3.17 11.32 5.99
C MET A 170 -2.85 11.70 4.53
N ILE A 171 -1.56 11.77 4.17
CA ILE A 171 -1.15 12.06 2.78
C ILE A 171 -1.65 10.97 1.83
N GLN A 172 -1.64 9.69 2.23
CA GLN A 172 -2.13 8.61 1.37
C GLN A 172 -3.65 8.64 1.27
N VAL A 173 -4.33 8.94 2.37
CA VAL A 173 -5.79 9.10 2.42
C VAL A 173 -6.24 10.20 1.47
N LEU A 174 -5.54 11.33 1.44
CA LEU A 174 -5.84 12.45 0.52
C LEU A 174 -5.54 12.14 -0.95
N LYS A 175 -4.62 11.21 -1.24
CA LYS A 175 -4.35 10.78 -2.63
C LYS A 175 -5.45 9.91 -3.21
N LEU A 176 -6.14 9.12 -2.39
CA LEU A 176 -7.26 8.29 -2.86
C LEU A 176 -8.35 9.10 -3.57
N PRO A 177 -8.98 10.15 -2.98
CA PRO A 177 -10.02 10.91 -3.65
C PRO A 177 -9.50 11.67 -4.86
N VAL A 178 -8.22 12.08 -4.87
CA VAL A 178 -7.58 12.68 -6.05
C VAL A 178 -7.58 11.69 -7.21
N ASN A 179 -7.02 10.48 -7.01
CA ASN A 179 -6.99 9.43 -8.03
C ASN A 179 -8.40 9.03 -8.51
N LEU A 180 -9.35 8.93 -7.57
CA LEU A 180 -10.73 8.54 -7.86
C LEU A 180 -11.50 9.62 -8.63
N SER A 181 -11.19 10.91 -8.42
CA SER A 181 -11.89 12.02 -9.07
C SER A 181 -11.68 12.11 -10.59
N GLU A 182 -10.64 11.45 -11.12
CA GLU A 182 -10.40 11.35 -12.56
C GLU A 182 -11.37 10.40 -13.26
N ASN A 183 -12.11 9.58 -12.51
CA ASN A 183 -13.08 8.63 -13.02
C ASN A 183 -14.52 9.12 -12.76
N PRO A 184 -15.31 9.45 -13.80
CA PRO A 184 -16.67 9.95 -13.63
C PRO A 184 -17.57 9.06 -12.76
N ALA A 185 -17.45 7.73 -12.91
CA ALA A 185 -18.23 6.78 -12.11
C ALA A 185 -17.88 6.85 -10.62
N MET A 186 -16.59 7.07 -10.30
CA MET A 186 -16.16 7.24 -8.91
C MET A 186 -16.44 8.64 -8.38
N THR A 187 -16.42 9.66 -9.23
CA THR A 187 -16.81 11.02 -8.86
C THR A 187 -18.27 11.06 -8.40
N GLU A 188 -19.17 10.33 -9.05
CA GLU A 188 -20.54 10.17 -8.56
C GLU A 188 -20.59 9.50 -7.18
N VAL A 189 -19.77 8.49 -6.92
CA VAL A 189 -19.68 7.84 -5.59
C VAL A 189 -19.10 8.79 -4.51
N LEU A 190 -18.12 9.62 -4.89
CA LEU A 190 -17.52 10.62 -4.01
C LEU A 190 -18.51 11.74 -3.68
N LEU A 191 -19.32 12.16 -4.66
CA LEU A 191 -20.27 13.26 -4.52
C LEU A 191 -21.67 12.83 -4.06
N GLY A 192 -22.04 11.56 -4.24
CA GLY A 192 -23.40 11.04 -4.04
C GLY A 192 -23.91 11.11 -2.60
N ASP A 193 -23.01 11.11 -1.61
CA ASP A 193 -23.33 11.38 -0.19
C ASP A 193 -22.87 12.80 0.18
N SER A 194 -23.50 13.77 -0.47
CA SER A 194 -23.07 15.17 -0.69
C SER A 194 -22.92 16.10 0.53
N SER A 195 -22.49 15.64 1.70
CA SER A 195 -22.03 16.54 2.78
C SER A 195 -20.91 15.95 3.60
N LEU A 196 -21.01 14.68 4.01
CA LEU A 196 -20.03 14.05 4.89
C LEU A 196 -18.67 13.89 4.21
N LYS A 197 -18.59 13.32 3.00
CA LYS A 197 -17.32 13.08 2.30
C LYS A 197 -16.57 14.37 1.95
N VAL A 198 -17.31 15.40 1.54
CA VAL A 198 -16.81 16.74 1.23
C VAL A 198 -16.31 17.46 2.49
N LEU A 199 -17.08 17.41 3.58
CA LEU A 199 -16.69 17.95 4.88
C LEU A 199 -15.45 17.23 5.43
N THR A 200 -15.42 15.90 5.34
CA THR A 200 -14.29 15.06 5.76
C THR A 200 -13.03 15.40 4.96
N LEU A 201 -13.14 15.52 3.63
CA LEU A 201 -12.00 15.93 2.80
C LEU A 201 -11.49 17.31 3.21
N SER A 202 -12.39 18.26 3.45
CA SER A 202 -12.03 19.59 3.90
C SER A 202 -11.37 19.59 5.29
N GLN A 203 -11.90 18.82 6.24
CA GLN A 203 -11.32 18.64 7.58
C GLN A 203 -9.93 18.01 7.50
N ASN A 204 -9.75 16.97 6.69
CA ASN A 204 -8.45 16.33 6.51
C ASN A 204 -7.40 17.27 5.92
N ILE A 205 -7.80 18.09 4.93
CA ILE A 205 -6.92 19.13 4.36
C ILE A 205 -6.55 20.16 5.45
N ASN A 206 -7.51 20.61 6.26
CA ASN A 206 -7.24 21.54 7.36
C ASN A 206 -6.29 20.95 8.40
N ASN A 207 -6.51 19.71 8.83
CA ASN A 207 -5.62 19.02 9.78
C ASN A 207 -4.18 18.92 9.25
N CYS A 208 -4.00 18.69 7.95
CA CYS A 208 -2.68 18.72 7.32
C CYS A 208 -2.05 20.11 7.33
N LEU A 209 -2.84 21.16 7.03
CA LEU A 209 -2.37 22.54 7.05
C LEU A 209 -1.99 22.99 8.47
N GLU A 210 -2.80 22.68 9.48
CA GLU A 210 -2.50 23.02 10.88
C GLU A 210 -1.23 22.34 11.40
N LYS A 211 -1.00 21.07 11.04
CA LYS A 211 0.25 20.37 11.36
C LYS A 211 1.46 20.92 10.59
N GLY A 212 1.24 21.55 9.43
CA GLY A 212 2.28 22.10 8.55
C GLY A 212 2.57 23.60 8.75
N SER A 213 1.68 24.36 9.39
CA SER A 213 1.74 25.83 9.36
C SER A 213 1.83 26.47 10.75
N LEU A 214 3.04 26.97 11.03
CA LEU A 214 3.25 28.29 11.62
C LEU A 214 3.14 29.44 10.57
N ALA A 215 2.60 29.20 9.36
CA ALA A 215 2.57 30.24 8.33
C ALA A 215 1.33 30.18 7.40
N VAL A 216 0.65 31.33 7.36
CA VAL A 216 -0.28 31.85 6.33
C VAL A 216 -1.62 31.11 6.15
N GLN A 217 -2.70 31.78 6.56
CA GLN A 217 -4.08 31.47 6.17
C GLN A 217 -4.22 31.56 4.64
N PRO A 218 -4.58 30.47 3.93
CA PRO A 218 -4.78 30.50 2.49
C PRO A 218 -6.01 31.32 2.11
N THR A 219 -5.88 32.22 1.12
CA THR A 219 -7.05 32.84 0.46
C THR A 219 -7.64 31.86 -0.55
N PHE A 220 -8.86 31.40 -0.31
CA PHE A 220 -9.52 30.43 -1.18
C PHE A 220 -10.30 31.11 -2.34
N PRO A 221 -10.25 30.58 -3.58
CA PRO A 221 -11.03 31.10 -4.69
C PRO A 221 -12.55 31.00 -4.46
N LYS A 222 -13.31 31.98 -4.97
CA LYS A 222 -14.78 31.91 -5.03
C LYS A 222 -15.21 30.68 -5.83
N GLY A 223 -16.09 29.86 -5.25
CA GLY A 223 -16.55 28.59 -5.82
C GLY A 223 -15.70 27.37 -5.44
N SER A 224 -14.64 27.53 -4.65
CA SER A 224 -13.94 26.40 -4.04
C SER A 224 -14.79 25.72 -2.98
N LEU A 225 -14.52 24.43 -2.73
CA LEU A 225 -15.16 23.65 -1.67
C LEU A 225 -15.07 24.35 -0.31
N PHE A 226 -13.93 24.97 -0.03
CA PHE A 226 -13.69 25.76 1.18
C PHE A 226 -14.57 27.02 1.27
N PHE A 227 -14.74 27.74 0.16
CA PHE A 227 -15.66 28.88 0.10
C PHE A 227 -17.12 28.47 0.33
N LEU A 228 -17.51 27.29 -0.16
CA LEU A 228 -18.85 26.71 0.02
C LEU A 228 -19.11 26.27 1.47
N LEU A 229 -18.10 25.74 2.16
CA LEU A 229 -18.24 25.18 3.51
C LEU A 229 -18.03 26.21 4.63
N TYR A 230 -17.21 27.25 4.41
CA TYR A 230 -16.82 28.22 5.44
C TYR A 230 -17.13 29.68 5.08
N GLY A 231 -17.76 29.94 3.93
CA GLY A 231 -17.99 31.29 3.42
C GLY A 231 -18.82 32.19 4.35
N LYS A 232 -18.19 33.28 4.79
CA LYS A 232 -18.79 34.62 4.69
C LYS A 232 -17.96 35.43 3.68
#